data_AF-A0A7Z9UMH7-F1
#
_entry.id   AF-A0A7Z9UMH7-F1
#
_cell.length_a   1.000
_cell.length_b   1.000
_cell.length_c   1.000
_cell.angle_alpha   90.00
_cell.angle_beta   90.00
_cell.angle_gamma   90.00
#
_symmetry.space_group_name_H-M   'P 1'
#
loop_
_entity.id
_entity.type
_entity.pdbx_description
1 polymer ?
#
loop_
_entity_poly.entity_id
_entity_poly.type
_entity_poly.pdbx_seq_one_letter_code
_entity_poly.pdbx_strand_id
1 'polypeptide(L)'
;MHLTNPNWISYPGYSELLVGFNDDSVNSNAKEWNPNINLLEFLDQQEGFEDRVAAFASWDVFDWIINTERNDFTINSGGYPFYDEKLTPKQQWLNTFIEDVPSPWYGSAVRWDAFTFEYAFEYLKLNKPRFLYISFDETDEFAHQREYDKYLNTANRSDGYIKAIWDWTQSNEMYRGKTTMMITTDHGRGSYEHGAWGSHGDGVPGAEFLWTAIIGPDTPAIGEMTNTDTIATSQLAATLGYLLGYDFISNQPVGHVVDPMVGLIK
;
A
#
# COMPACT_ATOMS: atom_id res chain seq x y z
N MET A 1 4.27 -1.95 15.71
CA MET A 1 5.31 -1.49 14.75
C MET A 1 5.44 0.01 14.84
N HIS A 2 6.54 0.59 14.35
CA HIS A 2 6.67 2.05 14.24
C HIS A 2 7.23 2.50 12.89
N LEU A 3 7.07 3.78 12.60
CA LEU A 3 7.85 4.52 11.63
C LEU A 3 9.21 4.93 12.20
N THR A 4 10.21 4.99 11.34
CA THR A 4 11.54 5.54 11.66
C THR A 4 11.71 6.96 11.13
N ASN A 5 10.93 7.38 10.12
CA ASN A 5 10.84 8.77 9.72
C ASN A 5 10.17 9.62 10.82
N PRO A 6 10.62 10.88 11.03
CA PRO A 6 10.10 11.72 12.08
C PRO A 6 8.81 12.45 11.71
N ASN A 7 8.36 12.37 10.45
CA ASN A 7 7.30 13.23 9.93
C ASN A 7 5.90 12.69 10.25
N TRP A 8 5.72 11.35 10.22
CA TRP A 8 4.46 10.64 10.50
C TRP A 8 3.26 11.12 9.68
N ILE A 9 3.51 11.38 8.40
CA ILE A 9 2.56 11.78 7.37
C ILE A 9 2.74 10.91 6.12
N SER A 10 1.78 10.99 5.19
CA SER A 10 1.57 10.00 4.14
C SER A 10 2.78 9.69 3.25
N TYR A 11 3.30 10.65 2.47
CA TYR A 11 4.39 10.36 1.54
C TYR A 11 5.65 9.84 2.26
N PRO A 12 6.24 10.49 3.27
CA PRO A 12 7.33 9.92 4.06
C PRO A 12 7.06 8.49 4.58
N GLY A 13 5.83 8.21 5.05
CA GLY A 13 5.41 6.88 5.49
C GLY A 13 5.40 5.84 4.37
N TYR A 14 4.79 6.15 3.23
CA TYR A 14 4.79 5.29 2.04
C TYR A 14 6.21 5.10 1.47
N SER A 15 7.03 6.15 1.46
CA SER A 15 8.42 6.06 1.03
C SER A 15 9.16 5.08 1.91
N GLU A 16 9.15 5.27 3.24
CA GLU A 16 9.83 4.37 4.18
C GLU A 16 9.39 2.91 3.99
N LEU A 17 8.07 2.68 3.84
CA LEU A 17 7.49 1.37 3.58
C LEU A 17 8.03 0.71 2.30
N LEU A 18 8.11 1.46 1.20
CA LEU A 18 8.41 0.92 -0.12
C LEU A 18 9.90 0.89 -0.44
N VAL A 19 10.69 1.83 0.09
CA VAL A 19 12.15 1.92 -0.15
C VAL A 19 12.94 1.16 0.91
N GLY A 20 12.32 0.89 2.07
CA GLY A 20 12.92 0.10 3.14
C GLY A 20 13.86 0.87 4.06
N PHE A 21 13.80 2.21 4.08
CA PHE A 21 14.58 3.07 5.00
C PHE A 21 13.94 4.46 5.10
N ASN A 22 14.27 5.21 6.15
CA ASN A 22 13.93 6.63 6.24
C ASN A 22 14.93 7.48 5.43
N ASP A 23 14.40 8.36 4.58
CA ASP A 23 15.14 9.43 3.90
C ASP A 23 14.63 10.79 4.37
N ASP A 24 15.45 11.54 5.11
CA ASP A 24 15.09 12.84 5.67
C ASP A 24 14.77 13.92 4.61
N SER A 25 15.16 13.69 3.35
CA SER A 25 14.78 14.57 2.23
C SER A 25 13.32 14.38 1.80
N VAL A 26 12.73 13.20 2.05
CA VAL A 26 11.31 12.91 1.80
C VAL A 26 10.53 13.24 3.07
N ASN A 27 10.14 14.51 3.22
CA ASN A 27 9.56 15.05 4.46
C ASN A 27 8.24 15.82 4.27
N SER A 28 7.60 15.70 3.11
CA SER A 28 6.33 16.38 2.83
C SER A 28 5.46 15.56 1.88
N ASN A 29 4.17 15.91 1.80
CA ASN A 29 3.23 15.38 0.81
C ASN A 29 3.31 16.12 -0.55
N ALA A 30 4.38 16.86 -0.80
CA ALA A 30 4.58 17.55 -2.07
C ALA A 30 4.77 16.56 -3.21
N LYS A 31 4.36 16.98 -4.41
CA LYS A 31 4.52 16.24 -5.67
C LYS A 31 5.96 16.34 -6.18
N GLU A 32 6.87 15.77 -5.41
CA GLU A 32 8.30 15.69 -5.70
C GLU A 32 8.67 14.22 -5.93
N TRP A 33 9.45 13.94 -6.96
CA TRP A 33 9.84 12.57 -7.29
C TRP A 33 10.65 11.94 -6.16
N ASN A 34 10.25 10.74 -5.72
CA ASN A 34 10.99 10.01 -4.70
C ASN A 34 12.39 9.73 -5.24
N PRO A 35 13.50 10.13 -4.58
CA PRO A 35 14.83 9.90 -5.12
C PRO A 35 15.29 8.45 -5.00
N ASN A 36 14.57 7.60 -4.25
CA ASN A 36 15.01 6.28 -3.87
C ASN A 36 14.34 5.16 -4.66
N ILE A 37 15.07 4.08 -4.91
CA ILE A 37 14.56 2.88 -5.58
C ILE A 37 13.62 2.16 -4.64
N ASN A 38 12.37 1.97 -5.06
CA ASN A 38 11.38 1.26 -4.25
C ASN A 38 11.28 -0.22 -4.64
N LEU A 39 10.61 -1.02 -3.81
CA LEU A 39 10.46 -2.46 -4.03
C LEU A 39 9.79 -2.81 -5.37
N LEU A 40 8.80 -2.02 -5.83
CA LEU A 40 8.09 -2.31 -7.08
C LEU A 40 9.04 -2.16 -8.27
N GLU A 41 9.77 -1.06 -8.31
CA GLU A 41 10.82 -0.80 -9.29
C GLU A 41 11.90 -1.88 -9.27
N PHE A 42 12.38 -2.27 -8.09
CA PHE A 42 13.35 -3.35 -7.97
C PHE A 42 12.80 -4.67 -8.53
N LEU A 43 11.56 -5.04 -8.19
CA LEU A 43 10.93 -6.28 -8.63
C LEU A 43 10.70 -6.30 -10.13
N ASP A 44 10.29 -5.19 -10.72
CA ASP A 44 10.03 -5.07 -12.16
C ASP A 44 11.28 -5.37 -13.01
N GLN A 45 12.47 -5.13 -12.46
CA GLN A 45 13.76 -5.45 -13.09
C GLN A 45 14.22 -6.91 -12.90
N GLN A 46 13.44 -7.74 -12.21
CA GLN A 46 13.79 -9.14 -11.94
C GLN A 46 13.20 -10.10 -12.97
N GLU A 47 13.93 -11.18 -13.23
CA GLU A 47 13.49 -12.22 -14.16
C GLU A 47 12.09 -12.75 -13.80
N GLY A 48 11.19 -12.65 -14.78
CA GLY A 48 9.81 -13.12 -14.70
C GLY A 48 8.86 -12.15 -14.01
N PHE A 49 9.26 -10.91 -13.72
CA PHE A 49 8.40 -9.83 -13.24
C PHE A 49 8.09 -8.77 -14.30
N GLU A 50 8.71 -8.85 -15.47
CA GLU A 50 8.52 -7.90 -16.58
C GLU A 50 7.03 -7.89 -17.00
N ASP A 51 6.39 -6.72 -16.95
CA ASP A 51 4.94 -6.53 -17.18
C ASP A 51 4.04 -7.27 -16.16
N ARG A 52 4.56 -7.58 -14.97
CA ARG A 52 3.86 -8.32 -13.89
C ARG A 52 3.85 -7.57 -12.56
N VAL A 53 4.28 -6.32 -12.54
CA VAL A 53 4.19 -5.41 -11.40
C VAL A 53 3.13 -4.34 -11.67
N ALA A 54 2.28 -4.06 -10.70
CA ALA A 54 1.28 -3.01 -10.82
C ALA A 54 0.95 -2.34 -9.48
N ALA A 55 0.56 -1.07 -9.55
CA ALA A 55 0.11 -0.28 -8.42
C ALA A 55 -1.21 0.44 -8.72
N PHE A 56 -2.16 0.35 -7.81
CA PHE A 56 -3.42 1.09 -7.86
C PHE A 56 -3.61 1.86 -6.56
N ALA A 57 -3.75 3.18 -6.65
CA ALA A 57 -3.88 4.02 -5.46
C ALA A 57 -5.07 4.96 -5.56
N SER A 58 -5.67 5.30 -4.43
CA SER A 58 -6.75 6.30 -4.36
C SER A 58 -6.23 7.73 -4.49
N TRP A 59 -4.99 8.00 -4.08
CA TRP A 59 -4.37 9.33 -4.08
C TRP A 59 -3.32 9.48 -5.18
N ASP A 60 -3.33 10.58 -5.93
CA ASP A 60 -2.49 10.78 -7.11
C ASP A 60 -0.99 10.98 -6.82
N VAL A 61 -0.64 11.34 -5.59
CA VAL A 61 0.77 11.52 -5.19
C VAL A 61 1.56 10.20 -5.28
N PHE A 62 0.87 9.06 -5.39
CA PHE A 62 1.51 7.79 -5.70
C PHE A 62 2.29 7.77 -7.00
N ASP A 63 1.95 8.61 -7.98
CA ASP A 63 2.77 8.76 -9.18
C ASP A 63 4.19 9.22 -8.81
N TRP A 64 4.30 10.13 -7.85
CA TRP A 64 5.58 10.67 -7.35
C TRP A 64 6.27 9.75 -6.36
N ILE A 65 5.50 9.11 -5.46
CA ILE A 65 6.01 8.15 -4.46
C ILE A 65 6.68 6.96 -5.14
N ILE A 66 5.99 6.37 -6.13
CA ILE A 66 6.49 5.22 -6.89
C ILE A 66 7.45 5.68 -8.00
N ASN A 67 7.33 6.94 -8.42
CA ASN A 67 8.11 7.58 -9.47
C ASN A 67 7.79 7.06 -10.89
N THR A 68 6.73 7.58 -11.48
CA THR A 68 6.33 7.33 -12.89
C THR A 68 7.26 7.95 -13.93
N GLU A 69 8.21 8.82 -13.55
CA GLU A 69 9.21 9.36 -14.49
C GLU A 69 10.23 8.29 -14.90
N ARG A 70 10.56 7.37 -13.99
CA ARG A 70 11.56 6.32 -14.24
C ARG A 70 10.98 4.90 -14.34
N ASN A 71 9.71 4.70 -14.01
CA ASN A 71 9.03 3.41 -14.05
C ASN A 71 7.93 3.42 -15.12
N ASP A 72 7.87 2.35 -15.92
CA ASP A 72 6.89 2.17 -17.00
C ASP A 72 5.88 1.05 -16.75
N PHE A 73 6.01 0.30 -15.64
CA PHE A 73 4.98 -0.65 -15.20
C PHE A 73 3.67 0.06 -14.82
N THR A 74 2.58 -0.70 -14.71
CA THR A 74 1.24 -0.14 -14.48
C THR A 74 1.16 0.60 -13.14
N ILE A 75 0.98 1.93 -13.19
CA ILE A 75 0.67 2.76 -12.02
C ILE A 75 -0.61 3.55 -12.35
N ASN A 76 -1.66 3.35 -11.57
CA ASN A 76 -2.91 4.07 -11.73
C ASN A 76 -3.37 4.66 -10.38
N SER A 77 -3.28 5.97 -10.26
CA SER A 77 -3.54 6.70 -9.02
C SER A 77 -4.58 7.82 -9.24
N GLY A 78 -5.21 8.28 -8.16
CA GLY A 78 -6.13 9.42 -8.19
C GLY A 78 -7.45 9.19 -8.95
N GLY A 79 -8.19 10.28 -9.14
CA GLY A 79 -9.48 10.39 -9.85
C GLY A 79 -9.40 10.27 -11.37
N TYR A 80 -8.44 9.50 -11.88
CA TYR A 80 -8.17 9.39 -13.31
C TYR A 80 -8.56 8.00 -13.86
N PRO A 81 -9.05 7.94 -15.12
CA PRO A 81 -9.27 6.67 -15.82
C PRO A 81 -8.01 5.81 -15.89
N PHE A 82 -8.20 4.49 -15.95
CA PHE A 82 -7.11 3.53 -16.17
C PHE A 82 -7.00 3.19 -17.65
N TYR A 83 -5.90 3.58 -18.30
CA TYR A 83 -5.64 3.26 -19.69
C TYR A 83 -4.57 2.16 -19.80
N ASP A 84 -4.87 1.13 -20.58
CA ASP A 84 -4.02 -0.01 -20.88
C ASP A 84 -4.39 -0.53 -22.28
N GLU A 85 -3.49 -1.27 -22.93
CA GLU A 85 -3.79 -1.98 -24.18
C GLU A 85 -4.95 -2.98 -24.01
N LYS A 86 -5.08 -3.56 -22.81
CA LYS A 86 -6.12 -4.55 -22.50
C LYS A 86 -6.93 -4.11 -21.28
N LEU A 87 -8.22 -3.86 -21.51
CA LEU A 87 -9.18 -3.52 -20.46
C LEU A 87 -10.33 -4.53 -20.46
N THR A 88 -10.82 -4.88 -19.26
CA THR A 88 -12.10 -5.59 -19.13
C THR A 88 -13.26 -4.66 -19.50
N PRO A 89 -14.44 -5.19 -19.90
CA PRO A 89 -15.63 -4.37 -20.10
C PRO A 89 -15.99 -3.53 -18.86
N LYS A 90 -15.71 -4.04 -17.65
CA LYS A 90 -15.92 -3.30 -16.42
C LYS A 90 -14.95 -2.14 -16.28
N GLN A 91 -13.67 -2.33 -16.57
CA GLN A 91 -12.68 -1.24 -16.56
C GLN A 91 -13.01 -0.16 -17.61
N GLN A 92 -13.43 -0.55 -18.81
CA GLN A 92 -13.90 0.41 -19.84
C GLN A 92 -15.10 1.22 -19.34
N TRP A 93 -16.06 0.58 -18.69
CA TRP A 93 -17.21 1.26 -18.11
C TRP A 93 -16.79 2.18 -16.94
N LEU A 94 -15.92 1.73 -16.05
CA LEU A 94 -15.39 2.55 -14.95
C LEU A 94 -14.67 3.80 -15.48
N ASN A 95 -13.91 3.69 -16.58
CA ASN A 95 -13.25 4.83 -17.21
C ASN A 95 -14.23 5.90 -17.67
N THR A 96 -15.42 5.50 -18.18
CA THR A 96 -16.46 6.46 -18.53
C THR A 96 -17.16 7.03 -17.30
N PHE A 97 -17.27 6.24 -16.24
CA PHE A 97 -18.07 6.61 -15.07
C PHE A 97 -17.32 7.47 -14.06
N ILE A 98 -16.00 7.31 -13.94
CA ILE A 98 -15.19 8.09 -12.98
C ILE A 98 -15.23 9.59 -13.27
N GLU A 99 -15.41 9.98 -14.53
CA GLU A 99 -15.58 11.38 -14.95
C GLU A 99 -16.95 11.97 -14.54
N ASP A 100 -17.96 11.12 -14.36
CA ASP A 100 -19.33 11.52 -14.01
C ASP A 100 -19.58 11.60 -12.49
N VAL A 101 -18.71 10.97 -11.68
CA VAL A 101 -18.86 10.94 -10.22
C VAL A 101 -18.21 12.18 -9.59
N PRO A 102 -18.88 12.86 -8.64
CA PRO A 102 -18.28 13.96 -7.90
C PRO A 102 -16.97 13.53 -7.24
N SER A 103 -15.89 14.26 -7.55
CA SER A 103 -14.60 14.01 -6.95
C SER A 103 -14.66 14.25 -5.42
N PRO A 104 -14.02 13.39 -4.62
CA PRO A 104 -13.91 13.60 -3.18
C PRO A 104 -12.91 14.72 -2.85
N TRP A 105 -13.04 15.32 -1.66
CA TRP A 105 -12.10 16.22 -0.98
C TRP A 105 -11.21 17.11 -1.88
N TYR A 106 -10.06 16.61 -2.33
CA TYR A 106 -9.06 17.34 -3.13
C TYR A 106 -9.33 17.32 -4.64
N GLY A 107 -10.57 17.09 -5.07
CA GLY A 107 -10.89 16.99 -6.49
C GLY A 107 -10.32 15.71 -7.10
N SER A 108 -9.88 15.76 -8.35
CA SER A 108 -9.36 14.59 -9.06
C SER A 108 -8.03 14.06 -8.52
N ALA A 109 -7.40 14.74 -7.56
CA ALA A 109 -6.22 14.20 -6.89
C ALA A 109 -6.52 12.96 -6.03
N VAL A 110 -7.79 12.75 -5.64
CA VAL A 110 -8.24 11.56 -4.92
C VAL A 110 -9.45 10.94 -5.60
N ARG A 111 -9.60 9.62 -5.51
CA ARG A 111 -10.83 8.89 -5.85
C ARG A 111 -11.37 8.11 -4.66
N TRP A 112 -12.66 7.81 -4.70
CA TRP A 112 -13.28 6.86 -3.77
C TRP A 112 -12.61 5.49 -3.87
N ASP A 113 -12.30 4.85 -2.74
CA ASP A 113 -11.59 3.56 -2.68
C ASP A 113 -12.29 2.45 -3.46
N ALA A 114 -13.62 2.55 -3.64
CA ALA A 114 -14.38 1.63 -4.48
C ALA A 114 -13.85 1.58 -5.93
N PHE A 115 -13.42 2.71 -6.50
CA PHE A 115 -12.82 2.72 -7.84
C PHE A 115 -11.44 2.07 -7.84
N THR A 116 -10.59 2.40 -6.85
CA THR A 116 -9.26 1.78 -6.69
C THR A 116 -9.37 0.27 -6.58
N PHE A 117 -10.28 -0.23 -5.72
CA PHE A 117 -10.54 -1.65 -5.57
C PHE A 117 -11.00 -2.29 -6.88
N GLU A 118 -11.98 -1.69 -7.57
CA GLU A 118 -12.54 -2.31 -8.77
C GLU A 118 -11.56 -2.32 -9.95
N TYR A 119 -10.77 -1.26 -10.14
CA TYR A 119 -9.69 -1.26 -11.14
C TYR A 119 -8.64 -2.34 -10.82
N ALA A 120 -8.14 -2.35 -9.59
CA ALA A 120 -7.12 -3.30 -9.16
C ALA A 120 -7.61 -4.75 -9.22
N PHE A 121 -8.86 -5.00 -8.84
CA PHE A 121 -9.42 -6.35 -8.82
C PHE A 121 -9.71 -6.90 -10.21
N GLU A 122 -10.14 -6.05 -11.14
CA GLU A 122 -10.26 -6.44 -12.56
C GLU A 122 -8.88 -6.67 -13.19
N TYR A 123 -7.89 -5.82 -12.87
CA TYR A 123 -6.50 -6.00 -13.31
C TYR A 123 -5.90 -7.31 -12.78
N LEU A 124 -6.11 -7.62 -11.50
CA LEU A 124 -5.68 -8.88 -10.87
C LEU A 124 -6.20 -10.11 -11.64
N LYS A 125 -7.46 -10.08 -12.08
CA LYS A 125 -8.09 -11.17 -12.83
C LYS A 125 -7.58 -11.28 -14.27
N LEU A 126 -7.44 -10.14 -14.94
CA LEU A 126 -7.10 -10.07 -16.35
C LEU A 126 -5.60 -10.27 -16.59
N ASN A 127 -4.79 -9.41 -15.98
CA ASN A 127 -3.34 -9.30 -16.21
C ASN A 127 -2.57 -10.29 -15.35
N LYS A 128 -3.14 -10.71 -14.22
CA LYS A 128 -2.56 -11.68 -13.29
C LYS A 128 -1.15 -11.28 -12.81
N PRO A 129 -0.92 -10.09 -12.24
CA PRO A 129 0.40 -9.66 -11.80
C PRO A 129 1.06 -10.61 -10.80
N ARG A 130 2.40 -10.60 -10.72
CA ARG A 130 3.16 -11.25 -9.65
C ARG A 130 3.30 -10.37 -8.42
N PHE A 131 3.29 -9.05 -8.60
CA PHE A 131 3.24 -8.08 -7.51
C PHE A 131 2.15 -7.04 -7.79
N LEU A 132 1.23 -6.88 -6.84
CA LEU A 132 0.15 -5.91 -6.93
C LEU A 132 0.11 -5.09 -5.64
N TYR A 133 0.33 -3.79 -5.77
CA TYR A 133 0.20 -2.83 -4.68
C TYR A 133 -1.14 -2.10 -4.77
N ILE A 134 -1.87 -2.01 -3.66
CA ILE A 134 -3.16 -1.33 -3.60
C ILE A 134 -3.15 -0.40 -2.39
N SER A 135 -3.38 0.90 -2.62
CA SER A 135 -3.47 1.89 -1.55
C SER A 135 -4.83 2.58 -1.52
N PHE A 136 -5.45 2.53 -0.35
CA PHE A 136 -6.74 3.15 -0.04
C PHE A 136 -6.54 4.45 0.76
N ASP A 137 -7.55 5.32 0.78
CA ASP A 137 -7.44 6.68 1.33
C ASP A 137 -8.61 7.05 2.25
N GLU A 138 -9.81 6.48 2.06
CA GLU A 138 -11.04 7.01 2.69
C GLU A 138 -10.97 7.01 4.24
N THR A 139 -10.23 6.09 4.88
CA THR A 139 -10.07 6.11 6.34
C THR A 139 -9.26 7.31 6.84
N ASP A 140 -8.29 7.80 6.06
CA ASP A 140 -7.54 9.00 6.44
C ASP A 140 -8.41 10.25 6.42
N GLU A 141 -9.16 10.40 5.35
CA GLU A 141 -9.99 11.56 5.11
C GLU A 141 -11.17 11.66 6.09
N PHE A 142 -11.85 10.54 6.38
CA PHE A 142 -12.90 10.55 7.40
C PHE A 142 -12.36 10.73 8.82
N ALA A 143 -11.12 10.35 9.10
CA ALA A 143 -10.48 10.66 10.37
C ALA A 143 -10.15 12.15 10.47
N HIS A 144 -9.59 12.77 9.43
CA HIS A 144 -9.37 14.23 9.38
C HIS A 144 -10.64 15.03 9.66
N GLN A 145 -11.78 14.56 9.15
CA GLN A 145 -13.09 15.20 9.34
C GLN A 145 -13.75 14.83 10.68
N ARG A 146 -13.16 13.89 11.43
CA ARG A 146 -13.69 13.34 12.68
C ARG A 146 -15.08 12.71 12.52
N GLU A 147 -15.38 12.20 11.32
CA GLU A 147 -16.63 11.52 11.00
C GLU A 147 -16.51 10.04 11.36
N TYR A 148 -16.56 9.76 12.67
CA TYR A 148 -16.25 8.44 13.23
C TYR A 148 -17.13 7.31 12.68
N ASP A 149 -18.41 7.58 12.41
CA ASP A 149 -19.32 6.61 11.79
C ASP A 149 -18.89 6.25 10.36
N LYS A 150 -18.52 7.24 9.55
CA LYS A 150 -18.00 7.02 8.20
C LYS A 150 -16.64 6.34 8.22
N TYR A 151 -15.75 6.72 9.14
CA TYR A 151 -14.47 6.05 9.38
C TYR A 151 -14.67 4.55 9.62
N LEU A 152 -15.58 4.16 10.53
CA LEU A 152 -15.87 2.76 10.81
C LEU A 152 -16.51 2.02 9.62
N ASN A 153 -17.45 2.67 8.93
CA ASN A 153 -18.10 2.10 7.75
C ASN A 153 -17.09 1.84 6.63
N THR A 154 -16.17 2.77 6.41
CA THR A 154 -15.10 2.62 5.43
C THR A 154 -14.10 1.56 5.84
N ALA A 155 -13.65 1.52 7.10
CA ALA A 155 -12.75 0.47 7.58
C ALA A 155 -13.37 -0.93 7.37
N ASN A 156 -14.67 -1.08 7.64
CA ASN A 156 -15.40 -2.33 7.36
C ASN A 156 -15.50 -2.65 5.86
N ARG A 157 -15.65 -1.63 5.00
CA ARG A 157 -15.65 -1.81 3.54
C ARG A 157 -14.29 -2.27 3.02
N SER A 158 -13.20 -1.64 3.49
CA SER A 158 -11.84 -2.01 3.14
C SER A 158 -11.49 -3.44 3.59
N ASP A 159 -11.96 -3.87 4.77
CA ASP A 159 -11.88 -5.27 5.20
C ASP A 159 -12.60 -6.22 4.21
N GLY A 160 -13.77 -5.82 3.71
CA GLY A 160 -14.48 -6.53 2.64
C GLY A 160 -13.68 -6.63 1.32
N TYR A 161 -12.97 -5.56 0.94
CA TYR A 161 -12.09 -5.57 -0.24
C TYR A 161 -10.89 -6.51 -0.08
N ILE A 162 -10.22 -6.45 1.08
CA ILE A 162 -9.13 -7.35 1.44
C ILE A 162 -9.60 -8.80 1.37
N LYS A 163 -10.77 -9.10 1.97
CA LYS A 163 -11.38 -10.42 1.91
C LYS A 163 -11.65 -10.87 0.47
N ALA A 164 -12.21 -10.01 -0.37
CA ALA A 164 -12.51 -10.35 -1.76
C ALA A 164 -11.25 -10.69 -2.58
N ILE A 165 -10.16 -9.94 -2.38
CA ILE A 165 -8.86 -10.22 -3.00
C ILE A 165 -8.33 -11.57 -2.51
N TRP A 166 -8.30 -11.79 -1.19
CA TRP A 166 -7.81 -13.05 -0.62
C TRP A 166 -8.62 -14.25 -1.10
N ASP A 167 -9.94 -14.23 -0.95
CA ASP A 167 -10.83 -15.32 -1.39
C ASP A 167 -10.63 -15.63 -2.88
N TRP A 168 -10.49 -14.59 -3.72
CA TRP A 168 -10.23 -14.78 -5.14
C TRP A 168 -8.89 -15.47 -5.40
N THR A 169 -7.81 -15.01 -4.76
CA THR A 169 -6.48 -15.66 -4.91
C THR A 169 -6.52 -17.12 -4.47
N GLN A 170 -7.25 -17.45 -3.39
CA GLN A 170 -7.41 -18.82 -2.93
C GLN A 170 -8.32 -19.66 -3.84
N SER A 171 -9.23 -19.05 -4.60
CA SER A 171 -10.06 -19.75 -5.57
C SER A 171 -9.35 -20.05 -6.89
N ASN A 172 -8.26 -19.32 -7.19
CA ASN A 172 -7.57 -19.37 -8.48
C ASN A 172 -6.34 -20.29 -8.43
N GLU A 173 -6.26 -21.28 -9.32
CA GLU A 173 -5.17 -22.27 -9.32
C GLU A 173 -3.76 -21.68 -9.52
N MET A 174 -3.65 -20.51 -10.17
CA MET A 174 -2.37 -19.82 -10.33
C MET A 174 -1.84 -19.26 -9.01
N TYR A 175 -2.73 -18.83 -8.11
CA TYR A 175 -2.41 -18.08 -6.90
C TYR A 175 -2.59 -18.87 -5.60
N ARG A 176 -3.51 -19.85 -5.59
CA ARG A 176 -3.83 -20.63 -4.40
C ARG A 176 -2.56 -21.31 -3.85
N GLY A 177 -2.27 -21.04 -2.58
CA GLY A 177 -1.08 -21.56 -1.90
C GLY A 177 0.25 -21.00 -2.42
N LYS A 178 0.23 -19.90 -3.18
CA LYS A 178 1.40 -19.22 -3.75
C LYS A 178 1.38 -17.70 -3.57
N THR A 179 0.32 -17.17 -2.96
CA THR A 179 0.15 -15.74 -2.71
C THR A 179 0.41 -15.44 -1.25
N THR A 180 1.26 -14.43 -1.02
CA THR A 180 1.36 -13.73 0.25
C THR A 180 0.68 -12.37 0.15
N MET A 181 -0.09 -12.01 1.17
CA MET A 181 -0.75 -10.72 1.30
C MET A 181 -0.27 -10.07 2.60
N MET A 182 0.26 -8.85 2.47
CA MET A 182 0.65 -7.99 3.60
C MET A 182 -0.27 -6.76 3.62
N ILE A 183 -0.77 -6.42 4.81
CA ILE A 183 -1.70 -5.32 5.03
C ILE A 183 -1.11 -4.45 6.14
N THR A 184 -1.02 -3.14 5.90
CA THR A 184 -0.44 -2.18 6.84
C THR A 184 -1.01 -0.78 6.59
N THR A 185 -0.64 0.18 7.43
CA THR A 185 -0.83 1.61 7.19
C THR A 185 0.52 2.30 6.97
N ASP A 186 0.49 3.48 6.37
CA ASP A 186 1.62 4.38 6.13
C ASP A 186 1.99 5.23 7.35
N HIS A 187 1.01 5.56 8.19
CA HIS A 187 1.23 6.19 9.48
C HIS A 187 0.16 5.79 10.51
N GLY A 188 0.38 6.18 11.75
CA GLY A 188 -0.57 6.08 12.85
C GLY A 188 -1.43 7.33 13.00
N ARG A 189 -2.17 7.40 14.11
CA ARG A 189 -2.94 8.58 14.53
C ARG A 189 -2.81 8.80 16.04
N GLY A 190 -3.23 9.99 16.48
CA GLY A 190 -3.30 10.31 17.91
C GLY A 190 -4.35 9.48 18.67
N SER A 191 -4.34 9.59 20.00
CA SER A 191 -5.32 8.92 20.85
C SER A 191 -6.74 9.52 20.71
N TYR A 192 -7.75 8.82 21.23
CA TYR A 192 -9.12 9.35 21.24
C TYR A 192 -9.27 10.62 22.08
N GLU A 193 -8.33 10.87 23.02
CA GLU A 193 -8.36 12.00 23.92
C GLU A 193 -8.33 13.31 23.12
N HIS A 194 -9.25 14.22 23.47
CA HIS A 194 -9.40 15.52 22.80
C HIS A 194 -9.59 15.46 21.26
N GLY A 195 -9.94 14.28 20.72
CA GLY A 195 -10.11 14.08 19.28
C GLY A 195 -8.79 14.00 18.50
N ALA A 196 -7.66 13.68 19.15
CA ALA A 196 -6.36 13.56 18.50
C ALA A 196 -6.30 12.43 17.46
N TRP A 197 -7.20 11.45 17.54
CA TRP A 197 -7.39 10.40 16.53
C TRP A 197 -7.72 10.94 15.13
N GLY A 198 -8.20 12.19 15.00
CA GLY A 198 -8.39 12.83 13.70
C GLY A 198 -7.13 13.50 13.14
N SER A 199 -5.98 13.28 13.77
CA SER A 199 -4.72 13.96 13.43
C SER A 199 -3.56 12.98 13.44
N HIS A 200 -2.51 13.37 12.74
CA HIS A 200 -1.22 12.69 12.63
C HIS A 200 -0.11 13.75 12.43
N GLY A 201 1.14 13.32 12.29
CA GLY A 201 2.30 14.20 12.22
C GLY A 201 3.15 14.22 13.50
N ASP A 202 4.38 14.72 13.40
CA ASP A 202 5.41 14.80 14.46
C ASP A 202 4.92 15.39 15.81
N GLY A 203 3.93 16.28 15.77
CA GLY A 203 3.30 16.87 16.94
C GLY A 203 2.19 16.04 17.58
N VAL A 204 1.88 14.85 17.07
CA VAL A 204 0.76 14.00 17.50
C VAL A 204 1.29 12.71 18.15
N PRO A 205 1.31 12.63 19.49
CA PRO A 205 1.77 11.44 20.19
C PRO A 205 1.02 10.18 19.77
N GLY A 206 1.76 9.14 19.41
CA GLY A 206 1.22 7.85 18.98
C GLY A 206 1.05 7.70 17.47
N ALA A 207 1.17 8.78 16.69
CA ALA A 207 1.07 8.74 15.23
C ALA A 207 2.25 8.02 14.56
N GLU A 208 3.33 7.75 15.29
CA GLU A 208 4.44 6.91 14.85
C GLU A 208 4.10 5.42 14.84
N PHE A 209 3.08 4.98 15.59
CA PHE A 209 2.77 3.57 15.76
C PHE A 209 1.72 3.07 14.77
N LEU A 210 1.96 1.87 14.26
CA LEU A 210 1.10 1.19 13.29
C LEU A 210 1.08 -0.32 13.51
N TRP A 211 0.23 -0.97 12.74
CA TRP A 211 0.03 -2.41 12.72
C TRP A 211 0.30 -2.97 11.33
N THR A 212 0.68 -4.24 11.28
CA THR A 212 0.79 -5.00 10.04
C THR A 212 0.25 -6.40 10.27
N ALA A 213 -0.45 -6.93 9.26
CA ALA A 213 -0.82 -8.33 9.17
C ALA A 213 -0.18 -8.92 7.91
N ILE A 214 0.22 -10.18 7.98
CA ILE A 214 0.73 -10.93 6.85
C ILE A 214 0.13 -12.33 6.83
N ILE A 215 -0.27 -12.80 5.65
CA ILE A 215 -0.83 -14.13 5.44
C ILE A 215 -0.31 -14.70 4.12
N GLY A 216 0.17 -15.94 4.13
CA GLY A 216 0.76 -16.57 2.95
C GLY A 216 1.23 -17.99 3.23
N PRO A 217 1.64 -18.74 2.20
CA PRO A 217 2.11 -20.12 2.35
C PRO A 217 3.41 -20.24 3.15
N ASP A 218 4.27 -19.22 3.08
CA ASP A 218 5.60 -19.18 3.72
C ASP A 218 5.59 -18.39 5.04
N THR A 219 4.42 -17.90 5.48
CA THR A 219 4.24 -17.16 6.72
C THR A 219 3.65 -18.08 7.80
N PRO A 220 4.29 -18.22 8.98
CA PRO A 220 3.76 -19.02 10.08
C PRO A 220 2.39 -18.54 10.58
N ALA A 221 1.47 -19.48 10.80
CA ALA A 221 0.14 -19.19 11.37
C ALA A 221 0.19 -19.06 12.91
N ILE A 222 0.98 -18.11 13.42
CA ILE A 222 1.19 -17.90 14.87
C ILE A 222 0.17 -16.95 15.52
N GLY A 223 -0.73 -16.36 14.72
CA GLY A 223 -1.76 -15.44 15.20
C GLY A 223 -1.22 -14.07 15.59
N GLU A 224 -1.94 -13.36 16.46
CA GLU A 224 -1.52 -12.05 16.98
C GLU A 224 -0.24 -12.20 17.80
N MET A 225 0.79 -11.47 17.41
CA MET A 225 2.07 -11.47 18.09
C MET A 225 2.08 -10.44 19.23
N THR A 226 2.49 -10.87 20.42
CA THR A 226 2.73 -9.99 21.56
C THR A 226 4.16 -10.19 22.07
N ASN A 227 4.75 -9.16 22.69
CA ASN A 227 6.11 -9.19 23.23
C ASN A 227 7.22 -9.50 22.20
N THR A 228 7.09 -8.96 20.98
CA THR A 228 8.14 -9.01 19.97
C THR A 228 9.12 -7.87 20.15
N ASP A 229 10.31 -8.00 19.55
CA ASP A 229 11.16 -6.84 19.29
C ASP A 229 10.38 -5.80 18.47
N THR A 230 10.82 -4.54 18.59
CA THR A 230 10.22 -3.46 17.81
C THR A 230 10.52 -3.66 16.33
N ILE A 231 9.46 -3.85 15.55
CA ILE A 231 9.51 -3.93 14.10
C ILE A 231 9.25 -2.53 13.53
N ALA A 232 10.13 -2.09 12.62
CA ALA A 232 10.00 -0.84 11.87
C ALA A 232 9.35 -1.06 10.50
N THR A 233 8.62 -0.08 10.00
CA THR A 233 8.00 -0.11 8.67
C THR A 233 9.04 -0.28 7.55
N SER A 234 10.23 0.28 7.73
CA SER A 234 11.39 0.11 6.84
C SER A 234 11.83 -1.35 6.62
N GLN A 235 11.40 -2.29 7.47
CA GLN A 235 11.71 -3.71 7.32
C GLN A 235 10.76 -4.46 6.38
N LEU A 236 9.61 -3.87 6.03
CA LEU A 236 8.57 -4.57 5.29
C LEU A 236 8.93 -4.81 3.82
N ALA A 237 9.57 -3.85 3.14
CA ALA A 237 10.00 -4.02 1.75
C ALA A 237 10.97 -5.20 1.59
N ALA A 238 11.99 -5.29 2.46
CA ALA A 238 12.93 -6.41 2.46
C ALA A 238 12.26 -7.75 2.78
N THR A 239 11.29 -7.73 3.69
CA THR A 239 10.49 -8.92 4.05
C THR A 239 9.67 -9.44 2.86
N LEU A 240 9.01 -8.55 2.12
CA LEU A 240 8.27 -8.91 0.90
C LEU A 240 9.20 -9.40 -0.22
N GLY A 241 10.34 -8.75 -0.42
CA GLY A 241 11.38 -9.21 -1.34
C GLY A 241 11.82 -10.64 -1.03
N TYR A 242 12.14 -10.91 0.24
CA TYR A 242 12.57 -12.23 0.71
C TYR A 242 11.53 -13.31 0.44
N LEU A 243 10.24 -13.04 0.72
CA LEU A 243 9.13 -13.96 0.45
C LEU A 243 8.93 -14.27 -1.04
N LEU A 244 9.39 -13.37 -1.92
CA LEU A 244 9.38 -13.59 -3.37
C LEU A 244 10.66 -14.26 -3.88
N GLY A 245 11.63 -14.52 -2.99
CA GLY A 245 12.92 -15.15 -3.31
C GLY A 245 14.01 -14.18 -3.73
N TYR A 246 13.90 -12.89 -3.38
CA TYR A 246 14.86 -11.85 -3.75
C TYR A 246 15.41 -11.12 -2.53
N ASP A 247 16.70 -10.81 -2.57
CA ASP A 247 17.31 -9.86 -1.63
C ASP A 247 17.08 -8.44 -2.18
N PHE A 248 16.08 -7.73 -1.63
CA PHE A 248 15.76 -6.38 -2.06
C PHE A 248 16.94 -5.43 -1.85
N ILE A 249 17.34 -4.73 -2.92
CA ILE A 249 18.40 -3.72 -2.88
C ILE A 249 17.82 -2.40 -3.37
N SER A 250 18.09 -1.34 -2.60
CA SER A 250 17.84 0.03 -2.98
C SER A 250 19.16 0.82 -3.10
N ASN A 251 19.07 2.12 -3.35
CA ASN A 251 20.22 3.03 -3.40
C ASN A 251 20.80 3.36 -2.01
N GLN A 252 20.15 2.93 -0.92
CA GLN A 252 20.66 2.97 0.45
C GLN A 252 20.43 1.62 1.16
N PRO A 253 21.09 1.34 2.30
CA PRO A 253 20.83 0.14 3.09
C PRO A 253 19.37 0.05 3.54
N VAL A 254 18.72 -1.06 3.20
CA VAL A 254 17.33 -1.34 3.57
C VAL A 254 17.24 -2.05 4.93
N GLY A 255 16.06 -1.99 5.55
CA GLY A 255 15.76 -2.70 6.80
C GLY A 255 15.93 -4.22 6.67
N HIS A 256 16.23 -4.87 7.79
CA HIS A 256 16.36 -6.33 7.83
C HIS A 256 15.00 -7.02 7.71
N VAL A 257 14.99 -8.21 7.10
CA VAL A 257 13.82 -9.11 7.05
C VAL A 257 13.28 -9.34 8.47
N VAL A 258 11.95 -9.32 8.60
CA VAL A 258 11.26 -9.61 9.85
C VAL A 258 11.13 -11.13 10.01
N ASP A 259 12.08 -11.75 10.72
CA ASP A 259 12.18 -13.21 10.89
C ASP A 259 10.84 -13.92 11.20
N PRO A 260 9.98 -13.41 12.12
CA PRO A 260 8.70 -14.06 12.40
C PRO A 260 7.71 -14.08 11.24
N MET A 261 7.79 -13.12 10.31
CA MET A 261 6.89 -13.04 9.15
C MET A 261 7.23 -14.06 8.05
N VAL A 262 8.44 -14.61 8.09
CA VAL A 262 9.02 -15.47 7.03
C VAL A 262 9.41 -16.87 7.52
N GLY A 263 8.98 -17.25 8.73
CA GLY A 263 9.24 -18.58 9.27
C GLY A 263 10.66 -18.81 9.77
N LEU A 264 11.45 -17.76 9.94
CA LEU A 264 12.80 -17.81 10.52
C LEU A 264 12.79 -17.72 12.06
N ILE A 265 11.71 -18.19 12.70
CA ILE A 265 11.58 -18.19 14.16
C ILE A 265 12.60 -19.18 14.74
N LYS A 266 13.56 -18.67 15.51
CA LYS A 266 14.53 -19.46 16.27
C LYS A 266 13.91 -20.10 17.51
#